data_AF-A0A397JDB8-F1
#
_entry.id   AF-A0A397JDB8-F1
#
_cell.length_a   1.000
_cell.length_b   1.000
_cell.length_c   1.000
_cell.angle_alpha   90.00
_cell.angle_beta   90.00
_cell.angle_gamma   90.00
#
_symmetry.space_group_name_H-M   'P 1'
#
loop_
_entity.id
_entity.type
_entity.pdbx_description
1 polymer ?
#
loop_
_entity_poly.entity_id
_entity_poly.type
_entity_poly.pdbx_seq_one_letter_code
_entity_poly.pdbx_strand_id
1 'polypeptide(L)'
;MNTFDKFFSIKYEQRITSDQSEFLCKDFCLITTNQKYMILASSLQSNCTPEEARLYPCSLNCIPNFDDITFYLVEISTGKVRDTRTYKNEYIHLSYHSGVSLMGNLFSIMSIQNQIIHILHIKDDGRFIDVQDIGWLSYDDDELVLARYRDFDLQYNIQQRTFTKQNNHKNASSDFIELDNENSSSSLFNNASTCTRNDLMENKVSSPNIVIDPRYNSNISEMASSHISGIKQKMLSFLFRKAYNINDGGQALRHFYQIFGQLTSLVMWKMQFIDEKRFLIKFGNVDCVTGRHNDSAAHTSFFVIYDFLKTEVISVYDNASEEFLEEFKRSSEIFQRVAFNQPFLYNSTYSNNVYAKEILEKHLHAIRHARNGGPSQAVKRVLASLPYSPQTCSESPYFDHSLFAYDDKIISAFDRPRPCQENIAKFYSRQTGEFKFKIIFGLPDKSNNRTKRYVALIAHPNFPFIISVQYTVLQPTIINLHVRSSL
;
A
#
# COMPACT_ATOMS: atom_id res chain seq x y z
N MET A 1 -35.83 4.10 -33.06
CA MET A 1 -35.14 4.61 -31.87
C MET A 1 -34.19 3.56 -31.37
N ASN A 2 -32.91 3.87 -31.27
CA ASN A 2 -31.94 3.00 -30.62
C ASN A 2 -32.44 2.77 -29.18
N THR A 3 -32.35 1.54 -28.66
CA THR A 3 -32.77 1.24 -27.28
C THR A 3 -32.08 2.16 -26.28
N PHE A 4 -30.86 2.61 -26.61
CA PHE A 4 -30.08 3.56 -25.83
C PHE A 4 -30.78 4.92 -25.62
N ASP A 5 -31.36 5.50 -26.68
CA ASP A 5 -32.04 6.81 -26.64
C ASP A 5 -33.32 6.79 -25.78
N LYS A 6 -33.84 5.58 -25.47
CA LYS A 6 -34.98 5.42 -24.56
C LYS A 6 -34.57 5.54 -23.09
N PHE A 7 -33.33 5.23 -22.74
CA PHE A 7 -32.86 5.19 -21.36
C PHE A 7 -31.97 6.38 -20.99
N PHE A 8 -31.21 6.92 -21.95
CA PHE A 8 -30.20 7.93 -21.68
C PHE A 8 -30.43 9.19 -22.51
N SER A 9 -30.34 10.34 -21.87
CA SER A 9 -30.28 11.66 -22.51
C SER A 9 -29.00 12.37 -22.05
N ILE A 10 -28.35 13.09 -22.96
CA ILE A 10 -27.15 13.86 -22.64
C ILE A 10 -27.58 15.04 -21.75
N LYS A 11 -27.03 15.10 -20.53
CA LYS A 11 -27.31 16.19 -19.57
C LYS A 11 -26.41 17.41 -19.79
N TYR A 12 -25.13 17.18 -20.02
CA TYR A 12 -24.14 18.19 -20.38
C TYR A 12 -22.93 17.51 -21.03
N GLU A 13 -22.13 18.31 -21.72
CA GLU A 13 -20.82 17.93 -22.26
C GLU A 13 -19.81 18.97 -21.78
N GLN A 14 -18.69 18.50 -21.22
CA GLN A 14 -17.64 19.38 -20.69
C GLN A 14 -16.27 18.86 -21.11
N ARG A 15 -15.44 19.76 -21.64
CA ARG A 15 -14.02 19.52 -21.80
C ARG A 15 -13.31 19.77 -20.48
N ILE A 16 -12.64 18.74 -19.93
CA ILE A 16 -11.97 18.80 -18.63
C ILE A 16 -10.52 19.24 -18.78
N THR A 17 -9.75 18.60 -19.67
CA THR A 17 -8.34 18.93 -19.89
C THR A 17 -8.19 20.13 -20.81
N SER A 18 -7.31 21.06 -20.43
CA SER A 18 -7.01 22.25 -21.22
C SER A 18 -5.98 21.96 -22.31
N ASP A 19 -4.99 21.12 -22.02
CA ASP A 19 -3.93 20.75 -22.97
C ASP A 19 -4.39 19.59 -23.87
N GLN A 20 -3.89 19.55 -25.11
CA GLN A 20 -4.13 18.43 -26.03
C GLN A 20 -3.23 17.21 -25.72
N SER A 21 -2.12 17.43 -25.03
CA SER A 21 -1.17 16.38 -24.62
C SER A 21 -1.52 15.74 -23.28
N GLU A 22 -2.49 16.31 -22.55
CA GLU A 22 -2.98 15.81 -21.28
C GLU A 22 -4.19 14.89 -21.49
N PHE A 23 -4.10 13.65 -20.99
CA PHE A 23 -5.12 12.63 -21.19
C PHE A 23 -5.85 12.31 -19.89
N LEU A 24 -7.18 12.27 -19.94
CA LEU A 24 -7.99 11.74 -18.84
C LEU A 24 -7.73 10.25 -18.65
N CYS A 25 -7.55 9.83 -17.41
CA CYS A 25 -7.44 8.43 -17.05
C CYS A 25 -8.82 7.77 -17.18
N LYS A 26 -8.99 6.97 -18.23
CA LYS A 26 -10.26 6.29 -18.57
C LYS A 26 -10.82 5.39 -17.46
N ASP A 27 -9.96 4.87 -16.59
CA ASP A 27 -10.31 3.90 -15.55
C ASP A 27 -10.35 4.55 -14.15
N PHE A 28 -10.40 5.90 -14.08
CA PHE A 28 -10.44 6.65 -12.83
C PHE A 28 -11.67 7.58 -12.77
N CYS A 29 -12.54 7.31 -11.80
CA CYS A 29 -13.63 8.19 -11.41
C CYS A 29 -14.06 7.83 -9.98
N LEU A 30 -14.09 8.80 -9.08
CA LEU A 30 -14.62 8.62 -7.72
C LEU A 30 -15.77 9.59 -7.48
N ILE A 31 -16.80 9.14 -6.78
CA ILE A 31 -17.95 9.98 -6.42
C ILE A 31 -17.88 10.31 -4.93
N THR A 32 -17.93 11.59 -4.58
CA THR A 32 -17.97 12.02 -3.17
C THR A 32 -19.21 11.48 -2.44
N THR A 33 -19.10 11.30 -1.13
CA THR A 33 -20.15 10.64 -0.34
C THR A 33 -21.47 11.39 -0.32
N ASN A 34 -21.43 12.72 -0.48
CA ASN A 34 -22.60 13.60 -0.64
C ASN A 34 -23.18 13.61 -2.07
N GLN A 35 -22.60 12.84 -3.00
CA GLN A 35 -22.99 12.74 -4.42
C GLN A 35 -23.00 14.07 -5.17
N LYS A 36 -22.30 15.10 -4.65
CA LYS A 36 -22.26 16.43 -5.25
C LYS A 36 -21.14 16.56 -6.27
N TYR A 37 -20.00 15.91 -5.98
CA TYR A 37 -18.80 16.00 -6.80
C TYR A 37 -18.31 14.64 -7.27
N MET A 38 -17.76 14.60 -8.48
CA MET A 38 -16.91 13.52 -8.99
C MET A 38 -15.46 13.98 -9.01
N ILE A 39 -14.53 13.07 -8.74
CA ILE A 39 -13.10 13.28 -8.84
C ILE A 39 -12.62 12.53 -10.09
N LEU A 40 -12.11 13.27 -11.06
CA LEU A 40 -11.46 12.74 -12.26
C LEU A 40 -9.96 12.92 -12.14
N ALA A 41 -9.19 12.13 -12.89
CA ALA A 41 -7.73 12.28 -12.96
C ALA A 41 -7.26 12.33 -14.40
N SER A 42 -6.24 13.11 -14.67
CA SER A 42 -5.47 13.10 -15.91
C SER A 42 -4.00 12.82 -15.63
N SER A 43 -3.27 12.45 -16.67
CA SER A 43 -1.82 12.44 -16.66
C SER A 43 -1.25 13.14 -17.89
N LEU A 44 -0.15 13.84 -17.68
CA LEU A 44 0.70 14.42 -18.72
C LEU A 44 2.11 13.89 -18.51
N GLN A 45 2.72 13.29 -19.53
CA GLN A 45 4.06 12.73 -19.40
C GLN A 45 5.09 13.82 -19.07
N SER A 46 5.86 13.60 -18.01
CA SER A 46 6.93 14.52 -17.61
C SER A 46 8.25 14.21 -18.30
N ASN A 47 9.02 15.25 -18.61
CA ASN A 47 10.39 15.17 -19.14
C ASN A 47 11.47 15.27 -18.03
N CYS A 48 11.07 15.22 -16.77
CA CYS A 48 11.93 15.32 -15.60
C CYS A 48 12.89 14.13 -15.50
N THR A 49 14.12 14.36 -15.08
CA THR A 49 15.06 13.26 -14.77
C THR A 49 14.66 12.55 -13.47
N PRO A 50 15.03 11.27 -13.29
CA PRO A 50 14.81 10.57 -12.02
C PRO A 50 15.51 11.20 -10.81
N GLU A 51 16.55 12.00 -11.00
CA GLU A 51 17.20 12.76 -9.93
C GLU A 51 16.34 13.94 -9.48
N GLU A 52 15.81 14.70 -10.43
CA GLU A 52 14.93 15.85 -10.15
C GLU A 52 13.58 15.44 -9.57
N ALA A 53 13.07 14.24 -9.91
CA ALA A 53 11.81 13.73 -9.38
C ALA A 53 11.90 13.25 -7.91
N ARG A 54 13.11 13.08 -7.36
CA ARG A 54 13.32 12.57 -6.00
C ARG A 54 13.27 13.69 -4.99
N LEU A 55 12.20 13.72 -4.21
CA LEU A 55 12.01 14.72 -3.16
C LEU A 55 12.69 14.35 -1.84
N TYR A 56 12.83 13.06 -1.54
CA TYR A 56 13.29 12.59 -0.23
C TYR A 56 14.33 11.47 -0.35
N PRO A 57 15.16 11.24 0.69
CA PRO A 57 16.12 10.12 0.71
C PRO A 57 15.47 8.73 0.57
N CYS A 58 14.20 8.61 0.95
CA CYS A 58 13.42 7.37 0.78
C CYS A 58 12.75 7.23 -0.59
N SER A 59 12.87 8.22 -1.48
CA SER A 59 12.31 8.15 -2.83
C SER A 59 12.95 6.99 -3.62
N LEU A 60 12.16 6.33 -4.46
CA LEU A 60 12.56 5.13 -5.16
C LEU A 60 13.43 5.45 -6.39
N ASN A 61 14.42 4.62 -6.66
CA ASN A 61 15.30 4.79 -7.84
C ASN A 61 14.89 3.89 -9.02
N CYS A 62 13.88 3.05 -8.84
CA CYS A 62 13.48 2.01 -9.79
C CYS A 62 12.27 2.39 -10.66
N ILE A 63 11.70 3.58 -10.46
CA ILE A 63 10.57 4.07 -11.25
C ILE A 63 11.13 4.85 -12.45
N PRO A 64 10.86 4.41 -13.69
CA PRO A 64 11.52 4.97 -14.86
C PRO A 64 10.82 6.21 -15.42
N ASN A 65 9.50 6.31 -15.25
CA ASN A 65 8.66 7.33 -15.87
C ASN A 65 7.83 8.04 -14.81
N PHE A 66 7.68 9.35 -14.99
CA PHE A 66 6.90 10.21 -14.11
C PHE A 66 5.89 10.99 -14.93
N ASP A 67 4.75 11.26 -14.33
CA ASP A 67 3.70 12.06 -14.94
C ASP A 67 3.42 13.27 -14.05
N ASP A 68 2.99 14.36 -14.68
CA ASP A 68 2.24 15.42 -14.03
C ASP A 68 0.78 14.97 -13.95
N ILE A 69 0.34 14.63 -12.74
CA ILE A 69 -0.98 14.05 -12.49
C ILE A 69 -1.89 15.13 -11.92
N THR A 70 -3.01 15.40 -12.59
CA THR A 70 -3.99 16.38 -12.13
C THR A 70 -5.29 15.70 -11.73
N PHE A 71 -5.74 15.97 -10.51
CA PHE A 71 -7.07 15.62 -10.02
C PHE A 71 -8.02 16.78 -10.20
N TYR A 72 -9.21 16.51 -10.74
CA TYR A 72 -10.27 17.48 -11.00
C TYR A 72 -11.45 17.20 -10.10
N LEU A 73 -11.91 18.21 -9.36
CA LEU A 73 -13.16 18.14 -8.63
C LEU A 73 -14.27 18.74 -9.49
N VAL A 74 -15.18 17.90 -9.97
CA VAL A 74 -16.22 18.29 -10.93
C VAL A 74 -17.59 18.19 -10.27
N GLU A 75 -18.39 19.24 -10.35
CA GLU A 75 -19.78 19.22 -9.87
C GLU A 75 -20.66 18.34 -10.77
N ILE A 76 -21.30 17.31 -10.20
CA ILE A 76 -22.08 16.32 -10.95
C ILE A 76 -23.36 16.91 -11.56
N SER A 77 -23.93 17.93 -10.93
CA SER A 77 -25.17 18.54 -11.39
C SER A 77 -24.97 19.37 -12.68
N THR A 78 -23.84 20.07 -12.79
CA THR A 78 -23.56 21.06 -13.83
C THR A 78 -22.43 20.66 -14.79
N GLY A 79 -21.58 19.70 -14.41
CA GLY A 79 -20.38 19.34 -15.14
C GLY A 79 -19.20 20.30 -14.96
N LYS A 80 -19.35 21.37 -14.18
CA LYS A 80 -18.30 22.38 -14.03
C LYS A 80 -17.17 21.86 -13.15
N VAL A 81 -15.93 22.07 -13.59
CA VAL A 81 -14.73 21.93 -12.76
C VAL A 81 -14.76 23.01 -11.68
N ARG A 82 -14.71 22.61 -10.41
CA ARG A 82 -14.75 23.49 -9.24
C ARG A 82 -13.36 23.80 -8.71
N ASP A 83 -12.48 22.80 -8.74
CA ASP A 83 -11.11 22.92 -8.28
C ASP A 83 -10.23 21.85 -8.93
N THR A 84 -8.92 22.07 -8.92
CA THR A 84 -7.92 21.16 -9.46
C THR A 84 -6.72 21.04 -8.53
N ARG A 85 -6.06 19.88 -8.55
CA ARG A 85 -4.83 19.65 -7.81
C ARG A 85 -3.84 18.87 -8.67
N THR A 86 -2.68 19.44 -8.91
CA THR A 86 -1.63 18.84 -9.74
C THR A 86 -0.42 18.42 -8.90
N TYR A 87 0.03 17.19 -9.11
CA TYR A 87 1.25 16.61 -8.54
C TYR A 87 2.24 16.42 -9.68
N LYS A 88 3.39 17.11 -9.60
CA LYS A 88 4.38 17.13 -10.67
C LYS A 88 5.44 16.06 -10.48
N ASN A 89 5.87 15.44 -11.57
CA ASN A 89 6.95 14.45 -11.58
C ASN A 89 6.73 13.31 -10.57
N GLU A 90 5.48 12.89 -10.39
CA GLU A 90 5.12 11.86 -9.43
C GLU A 90 4.71 10.57 -10.12
N TYR A 91 4.77 9.47 -9.37
CA TYR A 91 4.23 8.19 -9.80
C TYR A 91 3.09 7.78 -8.86
N ILE A 92 1.86 8.06 -9.30
CA ILE A 92 0.62 7.69 -8.61
C ILE A 92 -0.11 6.65 -9.47
N HIS A 93 -0.45 5.51 -8.88
CA HIS A 93 -1.09 4.43 -9.62
C HIS A 93 -2.61 4.68 -9.79
N LEU A 94 -3.00 5.36 -10.86
CA LEU A 94 -4.39 5.74 -11.13
C LEU A 94 -5.29 4.57 -11.54
N SER A 95 -4.74 3.54 -12.20
CA SER A 95 -5.52 2.40 -12.69
C SER A 95 -6.30 1.72 -11.57
N TYR A 96 -7.62 1.59 -11.76
CA TYR A 96 -8.53 1.00 -10.78
C TYR A 96 -8.41 1.66 -9.38
N HIS A 97 -8.17 2.98 -9.37
CA HIS A 97 -8.09 3.82 -8.18
C HIS A 97 -7.05 3.33 -7.15
N SER A 98 -6.02 2.62 -7.60
CA SER A 98 -5.17 1.82 -6.71
C SER A 98 -4.26 2.64 -5.80
N GLY A 99 -3.88 3.85 -6.23
CA GLY A 99 -3.02 4.78 -5.50
C GLY A 99 -3.78 5.80 -4.65
N VAL A 100 -5.10 5.68 -4.51
CA VAL A 100 -5.92 6.66 -3.79
C VAL A 100 -6.90 5.99 -2.83
N SER A 101 -7.42 6.77 -1.87
CA SER A 101 -8.51 6.34 -0.99
C SER A 101 -9.41 7.53 -0.66
N LEU A 102 -10.71 7.28 -0.50
CA LEU A 102 -11.71 8.30 -0.21
C LEU A 102 -12.56 7.84 0.99
N MET A 103 -12.64 8.67 2.03
CA MET A 103 -13.42 8.41 3.25
C MET A 103 -14.14 9.69 3.66
N GLY A 104 -15.47 9.71 3.56
CA GLY A 104 -16.25 10.91 3.82
C GLY A 104 -15.82 12.05 2.89
N ASN A 105 -15.25 13.11 3.47
CA ASN A 105 -14.69 14.27 2.76
C ASN A 105 -13.15 14.25 2.73
N LEU A 106 -12.50 13.20 3.21
CA LEU A 106 -11.05 13.03 3.13
C LEU A 106 -10.67 12.24 1.89
N PHE A 107 -9.77 12.80 1.09
CA PHE A 107 -9.22 12.19 -0.10
C PHE A 107 -7.72 12.04 0.08
N SER A 108 -7.20 10.83 -0.09
CA SER A 108 -5.78 10.55 0.05
C SER A 108 -5.20 10.05 -1.26
N ILE A 109 -3.96 10.45 -1.53
CA ILE A 109 -3.22 10.15 -2.74
C ILE A 109 -1.83 9.68 -2.33
N MET A 110 -1.42 8.52 -2.81
CA MET A 110 -0.12 7.95 -2.46
C MET A 110 0.84 8.03 -3.65
N SER A 111 1.88 8.83 -3.47
CA SER A 111 3.05 8.90 -4.35
C SER A 111 3.97 7.72 -4.04
N ILE A 112 3.96 6.72 -4.93
CA ILE A 112 4.84 5.54 -4.79
C ILE A 112 6.30 5.96 -4.96
N GLN A 113 6.58 6.89 -5.88
CA GLN A 113 7.94 7.36 -6.13
C GLN A 113 8.55 7.99 -4.88
N ASN A 114 7.83 8.92 -4.24
CA ASN A 114 8.36 9.67 -3.11
C ASN A 114 8.05 9.03 -1.75
N GLN A 115 7.29 7.94 -1.72
CA GLN A 115 6.88 7.26 -0.49
C GLN A 115 6.13 8.21 0.45
N ILE A 116 5.13 8.90 -0.11
CA ILE A 116 4.29 9.89 0.59
C ILE A 116 2.82 9.58 0.38
N ILE A 117 2.01 9.83 1.40
CA ILE A 117 0.56 9.88 1.32
C ILE A 117 0.13 11.33 1.56
N HIS A 118 -0.37 11.99 0.52
CA HIS A 118 -1.01 13.30 0.60
C HIS A 118 -2.44 13.13 1.10
N ILE A 119 -2.87 13.97 2.03
CA ILE A 119 -4.25 14.00 2.54
C ILE A 119 -4.86 15.35 2.22
N LEU A 120 -5.97 15.31 1.51
CA LEU A 120 -6.79 16.46 1.15
C LEU A 120 -8.16 16.36 1.82
N HIS A 121 -8.72 17.49 2.19
CA HIS A 121 -10.12 17.62 2.59
C HIS A 121 -10.91 18.29 1.47
N ILE A 122 -12.04 17.68 1.11
CA ILE A 122 -12.98 18.18 0.11
C ILE A 122 -14.05 19.01 0.82
N LYS A 123 -14.03 20.32 0.61
CA LYS A 123 -15.03 21.24 1.17
C LYS A 123 -16.35 21.15 0.42
N ASP A 124 -17.45 21.44 1.12
CA ASP A 124 -18.80 21.47 0.53
C ASP A 124 -18.97 22.53 -0.56
N ASP A 125 -18.14 23.57 -0.56
CA ASP A 125 -18.10 24.61 -1.61
C ASP A 125 -17.34 24.18 -2.88
N GLY A 126 -16.72 23.00 -2.86
CA GLY A 126 -16.07 22.37 -4.00
C GLY A 126 -14.60 22.74 -4.11
N ARG A 127 -13.84 22.68 -3.02
CA ARG A 127 -12.38 22.94 -3.00
C ARG A 127 -11.60 21.80 -2.34
N PHE A 128 -10.39 21.56 -2.82
CA PHE A 128 -9.38 20.71 -2.19
C PHE A 128 -8.52 21.54 -1.22
N ILE A 129 -8.48 21.12 0.04
CA ILE A 129 -7.66 21.73 1.08
C ILE A 129 -6.61 20.72 1.54
N ASP A 130 -5.33 21.06 1.47
CA ASP A 130 -4.26 20.23 1.99
C ASP A 130 -4.39 20.10 3.52
N VAL A 131 -4.33 18.87 4.02
CA VAL A 131 -4.43 18.57 5.45
C VAL A 131 -3.05 18.23 6.00
N GLN A 132 -2.41 17.21 5.44
CA GLN A 132 -1.14 16.69 5.93
C GLN A 132 -0.53 15.74 4.89
N ASP A 133 0.79 15.65 4.88
CA ASP A 133 1.55 14.62 4.18
C ASP A 133 2.12 13.61 5.18
N ILE A 134 2.07 12.32 4.84
CA ILE A 134 2.68 11.24 5.63
C ILE A 134 3.77 10.60 4.79
N GLY A 135 5.03 10.66 5.24
CA GLY A 135 6.12 9.99 4.53
C GLY A 135 7.44 10.08 5.28
N TRP A 136 8.43 10.72 4.65
CA TRP A 136 9.75 10.98 5.23
C TRP A 136 9.68 11.87 6.47
N LEU A 137 8.82 12.88 6.44
CA LEU A 137 8.53 13.76 7.57
C LEU A 137 7.17 13.33 8.18
N SER A 138 7.07 13.44 9.50
CA SER A 138 5.82 13.27 10.27
C SER A 138 5.28 14.59 10.80
N TYR A 139 6.17 15.55 11.05
CA TYR A 139 5.86 16.90 11.53
C TYR A 139 6.59 17.97 10.71
N ASP A 140 6.07 19.19 10.69
CA ASP A 140 6.60 20.31 9.90
C ASP A 140 8.02 20.71 10.31
N ASP A 141 8.41 20.48 11.57
CA ASP A 141 9.72 20.82 12.14
C ASP A 141 10.73 19.66 12.13
N ASP A 142 10.36 18.48 11.62
CA ASP A 142 11.24 17.30 11.57
C ASP A 142 12.53 17.59 10.78
N GLU A 143 12.46 18.43 9.75
CA GLU A 143 13.64 18.78 8.93
C GLU A 143 14.72 19.52 9.75
N LEU A 144 14.31 20.32 10.76
CA LEU A 144 15.26 20.98 11.67
C LEU A 144 15.98 19.96 12.55
N VAL A 145 15.27 18.92 12.99
CA VAL A 145 15.85 17.84 13.78
C VAL A 145 16.81 17.02 12.92
N LEU A 146 16.41 16.66 11.70
CA LEU A 146 17.25 15.93 10.75
C LEU A 146 18.50 16.73 10.33
N ALA A 147 18.38 18.05 10.18
CA ALA A 147 19.53 18.92 9.92
C ALA A 147 20.57 18.86 11.05
N ARG A 148 20.13 18.93 12.32
CA ARG A 148 21.05 18.81 13.48
C ARG A 148 21.77 17.47 13.51
N TYR A 149 21.09 16.37 13.17
CA TYR A 149 21.73 15.06 13.07
C TYR A 149 22.76 15.01 11.94
N ARG A 150 22.45 15.56 10.76
CA ARG A 150 23.42 15.65 9.66
C ARG A 150 24.66 16.46 10.04
N ASP A 151 24.49 17.58 10.72
CA ASP A 151 25.61 18.40 11.21
C ASP A 151 26.47 17.64 12.23
N PHE A 152 25.83 16.92 13.15
CA PHE A 152 26.52 16.08 14.13
C PHE A 152 27.32 14.96 13.46
N ASP A 153 26.72 14.24 12.51
CA ASP A 153 27.39 13.17 11.77
C ASP A 153 28.55 13.70 10.94
N LEU A 154 28.42 14.89 10.34
CA LEU A 154 29.49 15.55 9.61
C LEU A 154 30.66 15.87 10.55
N GLN A 155 30.39 16.46 11.72
CA GLN A 155 31.42 16.78 12.71
C GLN A 155 32.12 15.51 13.22
N TYR A 156 31.36 14.45 13.51
CA TYR A 156 31.90 13.17 13.94
C TYR A 156 32.82 12.56 12.87
N ASN A 157 32.39 12.54 11.61
CA ASN A 157 33.20 12.04 10.50
C ASN A 157 34.48 12.85 10.27
N ILE A 158 34.42 14.18 10.43
CA ILE A 158 35.61 15.04 10.38
C ILE A 158 36.58 14.66 11.50
N GLN A 159 36.09 14.50 12.73
CA GLN A 159 36.91 14.09 13.88
C GLN A 159 37.59 12.74 13.62
N GLN A 160 36.85 11.73 13.18
CA GLN A 160 37.40 10.41 12.87
C GLN A 160 38.49 10.48 11.79
N ARG A 161 38.28 11.26 10.72
CA ARG A 161 39.30 11.46 9.67
C ARG A 161 40.54 12.17 10.22
N THR A 162 40.39 13.15 11.12
CA THR A 162 41.54 13.80 11.76
C THR A 162 42.32 12.86 12.67
N PHE A 163 41.64 12.01 13.44
CA PHE A 163 42.29 10.99 14.27
C PHE A 163 43.09 9.99 13.42
N THR A 164 42.52 9.48 12.32
CA THR A 164 43.22 8.56 11.41
C THR A 164 44.44 9.22 10.75
N LYS A 165 44.34 10.50 10.35
CA LYS A 165 45.48 11.25 9.79
C LYS A 165 46.59 11.48 10.82
N GLN A 166 46.24 11.78 12.07
CA GLN A 166 47.21 11.93 13.16
C GLN A 166 47.91 10.62 13.52
N ASN A 167 47.20 9.49 13.50
CA ASN A 167 47.80 8.17 13.70
C ASN A 167 48.70 7.75 12.53
N ASN A 168 48.31 8.04 11.29
CA ASN A 168 49.18 7.78 10.14
C ASN A 168 50.43 8.67 10.13
N HIS A 169 50.34 9.93 10.58
CA HIS A 169 51.52 10.77 10.77
C HIS A 169 52.43 10.28 11.88
N LYS A 170 51.89 9.79 13.02
CA LYS A 170 52.69 9.19 14.09
C LYS A 170 53.41 7.91 13.64
N ASN A 171 52.75 7.06 12.84
CA ASN A 171 53.36 5.85 12.30
C ASN A 171 54.40 6.13 11.20
N ALA A 172 54.20 7.16 10.37
CA ALA A 172 55.21 7.61 9.41
C ALA A 172 56.42 8.31 10.08
N SER A 173 56.23 8.84 11.30
CA SER A 173 57.30 9.44 12.11
C SER A 173 58.13 8.39 12.88
N SER A 174 57.60 7.16 13.02
CA SER A 174 58.30 6.06 13.71
C SER A 174 59.15 5.17 12.78
N ASP A 175 59.07 5.37 11.46
CA ASP A 175 59.86 4.61 10.46
C ASP A 175 61.25 5.22 10.17
N PHE A 176 61.69 6.21 10.97
CA PHE A 176 63.04 6.78 10.93
C PHE A 176 63.73 6.68 12.30
N ILE A 177 63.92 5.45 12.80
CA ILE A 177 65.03 5.16 13.72
C ILE A 177 65.70 3.88 13.22
N GLU A 178 66.93 4.07 12.75
CA GLU A 178 67.87 3.05 12.30
C GLU A 178 68.11 1.97 13.35
N LEU A 179 68.32 0.77 12.83
CA LEU A 179 68.81 -0.42 13.50
C LEU A 179 70.15 -0.16 14.19
N ASP A 180 70.32 -0.70 15.40
CA ASP A 180 71.56 -1.40 15.74
C ASP A 180 71.37 -2.39 16.91
N ASN A 181 71.80 -3.63 16.63
CA ASN A 181 72.32 -4.70 17.50
C ASN A 181 71.44 -5.47 18.51
N GLU A 182 71.09 -6.68 18.06
CA GLU A 182 71.34 -8.02 18.62
C GLU A 182 71.26 -8.36 20.13
N ASN A 183 70.55 -9.48 20.35
CA ASN A 183 70.71 -10.54 21.35
C ASN A 183 70.37 -10.26 22.82
N SER A 184 69.25 -10.84 23.29
CA SER A 184 69.25 -12.07 24.11
C SER A 184 67.91 -12.31 24.84
N SER A 185 67.76 -13.56 25.26
CA SER A 185 66.55 -14.30 25.65
C SER A 185 65.96 -14.01 27.04
N SER A 186 64.68 -14.40 27.20
CA SER A 186 64.10 -15.23 28.30
C SER A 186 63.16 -14.61 29.36
N SER A 187 62.11 -15.41 29.67
CA SER A 187 61.32 -15.55 30.92
C SER A 187 60.34 -14.41 31.29
N LEU A 188 59.01 -14.64 31.35
CA LEU A 188 58.16 -15.39 32.32
C LEU A 188 57.77 -14.59 33.59
N PHE A 189 56.46 -14.61 33.84
CA PHE A 189 55.69 -14.44 35.09
C PHE A 189 55.20 -13.05 35.58
N ASN A 190 53.87 -13.02 35.75
CA ASN A 190 53.07 -12.55 36.88
C ASN A 190 53.07 -11.06 37.26
N ASN A 191 51.88 -10.46 37.28
CA ASN A 191 51.14 -10.33 38.55
C ASN A 191 49.69 -9.85 38.34
N ALA A 192 48.78 -10.54 39.01
CA ALA A 192 47.43 -10.08 39.29
C ALA A 192 47.45 -9.12 40.50
N SER A 193 46.56 -8.14 40.54
CA SER A 193 46.25 -7.37 41.76
C SER A 193 44.84 -6.76 41.69
N THR A 194 43.92 -7.45 42.38
CA THR A 194 42.90 -6.94 43.31
C THR A 194 42.24 -5.57 43.08
N CYS A 195 40.91 -5.60 42.90
CA CYS A 195 40.02 -4.43 42.97
C CYS A 195 39.24 -4.46 44.30
N THR A 196 39.44 -3.45 45.15
CA THR A 196 38.65 -3.20 46.36
C THR A 196 37.59 -2.13 46.12
N ARG A 197 36.45 -2.34 46.78
CA ARG A 197 35.19 -1.62 46.69
C ARG A 197 35.16 -0.49 47.71
N ASN A 198 34.84 0.74 47.27
CA ASN A 198 33.97 1.75 47.90
C ASN A 198 34.31 3.14 47.34
N ASP A 199 33.39 3.75 46.59
CA ASP A 199 32.72 4.98 47.04
C ASP A 199 31.56 5.36 46.10
N LEU A 200 30.46 5.76 46.73
CA LEU A 200 29.18 6.11 46.15
C LEU A 200 29.09 7.63 45.87
N MET A 201 28.34 7.95 44.81
CA MET A 201 27.69 9.23 44.47
C MET A 201 28.51 10.30 43.72
N GLU A 202 28.33 10.34 42.38
CA GLU A 202 27.60 11.42 41.69
C GLU A 202 27.37 11.04 40.21
N ASN A 203 26.11 11.11 39.77
CA ASN A 203 25.69 10.72 38.43
C ASN A 203 26.14 11.75 37.36
N LYS A 204 27.07 11.34 36.50
CA LYS A 204 27.16 11.80 35.09
C LYS A 204 27.14 10.56 34.21
N VAL A 205 26.10 10.41 33.40
CA VAL A 205 26.00 9.33 32.41
C VAL A 205 27.00 9.63 31.28
N SER A 206 28.20 9.12 31.42
CA SER A 206 29.17 8.97 30.33
C SER A 206 28.81 7.71 29.53
N SER A 207 28.66 7.88 28.21
CA SER A 207 28.43 6.79 27.25
C SER A 207 29.47 5.65 27.41
N PRO A 208 29.08 4.37 27.28
CA PRO A 208 30.04 3.28 27.36
C PRO A 208 30.95 3.28 26.14
N ASN A 209 32.26 3.20 26.36
CA ASN A 209 33.27 3.03 25.32
C ASN A 209 33.09 1.65 24.65
N ILE A 210 32.48 1.64 23.47
CA ILE A 210 32.53 0.48 22.57
C ILE A 210 33.86 0.55 21.83
N VAL A 211 34.78 -0.36 22.15
CA VAL A 211 36.03 -0.55 21.39
C VAL A 211 35.68 -1.28 20.09
N ILE A 212 35.80 -0.61 18.95
CA ILE A 212 35.61 -1.19 17.61
C ILE A 212 36.98 -1.65 17.08
N ASP A 213 37.08 -2.90 16.62
CA ASP A 213 38.29 -3.50 16.01
C ASP A 213 38.67 -2.71 14.73
N PRO A 214 39.92 -2.20 14.60
CA PRO A 214 40.35 -1.37 13.46
C PRO A 214 40.37 -2.09 12.10
N ARG A 215 40.14 -3.40 12.03
CA ARG A 215 40.23 -4.18 10.78
C ARG A 215 38.99 -4.16 9.89
N TYR A 216 37.94 -3.41 10.25
CA TYR A 216 36.69 -3.33 9.48
C TYR A 216 36.57 -2.09 8.56
N ASN A 217 37.71 -1.55 8.12
CA ASN A 217 37.78 -0.19 7.57
C ASN A 217 38.02 -0.12 6.04
N SER A 218 37.31 -0.91 5.25
CA SER A 218 37.38 -0.83 3.77
C SER A 218 36.06 -0.66 3.02
N ASN A 219 34.89 -0.57 3.69
CA ASN A 219 33.59 -0.37 3.02
C ASN A 219 32.78 0.84 3.52
N ILE A 220 33.33 1.69 4.39
CA ILE A 220 32.58 2.79 5.03
C ILE A 220 32.26 3.96 4.08
N SER A 221 32.84 3.99 2.88
CA SER A 221 32.56 5.04 1.89
C SER A 221 31.28 4.83 1.07
N GLU A 222 30.64 3.65 1.13
CA GLU A 222 29.41 3.34 0.37
C GLU A 222 28.16 3.24 1.26
N MET A 223 28.32 3.20 2.58
CA MET A 223 27.23 3.43 3.52
C MET A 223 27.16 4.92 3.84
N ALA A 224 26.67 5.73 2.89
CA ALA A 224 25.93 6.91 3.32
C ALA A 224 24.89 6.39 4.33
N SER A 225 25.04 6.73 5.61
CA SER A 225 24.13 6.29 6.67
C SER A 225 22.74 6.73 6.25
N SER A 226 21.95 5.81 5.69
CA SER A 226 20.61 6.15 5.24
C SER A 226 19.79 6.36 6.50
N HIS A 227 19.70 7.63 6.93
CA HIS A 227 18.84 8.01 8.02
C HIS A 227 17.45 7.42 7.74
N ILE A 228 16.82 6.87 8.77
CA ILE A 228 15.47 6.37 8.64
C ILE A 228 14.59 7.35 9.39
N SER A 229 13.65 7.95 8.68
CA SER A 229 12.75 8.99 9.21
C SER A 229 11.28 8.62 9.03
N GLY A 230 10.44 9.43 9.66
CA GLY A 230 9.00 9.47 9.46
C GLY A 230 8.29 8.13 9.72
N ILE A 231 7.39 7.76 8.81
CA ILE A 231 6.54 6.58 9.02
C ILE A 231 7.36 5.28 9.10
N LYS A 232 8.43 5.16 8.32
CA LYS A 232 9.31 3.98 8.32
C LYS A 232 10.02 3.85 9.68
N GLN A 233 10.54 4.95 10.20
CA GLN A 233 11.17 4.99 11.52
C GLN A 233 10.19 4.59 12.63
N LYS A 234 8.96 5.10 12.57
CA LYS A 234 7.90 4.78 13.54
C LYS A 234 7.51 3.30 13.48
N MET A 235 7.40 2.72 12.28
CA MET A 235 7.14 1.28 12.10
C MET A 235 8.26 0.42 12.70
N LEU A 236 9.52 0.75 12.41
CA LEU A 236 10.66 0.00 12.97
C LEU A 236 10.74 0.13 14.49
N SER A 237 10.47 1.32 15.02
CA SER A 237 10.43 1.57 16.46
C SER A 237 9.33 0.77 17.14
N PHE A 238 8.15 0.67 16.52
CA PHE A 238 7.06 -0.17 17.01
C PHE A 238 7.49 -1.65 17.07
N LEU A 239 8.06 -2.18 15.98
CA LEU A 239 8.53 -3.56 15.92
C LEU A 239 9.65 -3.85 16.92
N PHE A 240 10.59 -2.93 17.08
CA PHE A 240 11.66 -3.02 18.08
C PHE A 240 11.07 -3.09 19.49
N ARG A 241 10.18 -2.16 19.87
CA ARG A 241 9.56 -2.13 21.19
C ARG A 241 8.74 -3.42 21.45
N LYS A 242 8.02 -3.90 20.43
CA LYS A 242 7.31 -5.18 20.49
C LYS A 242 8.28 -6.33 20.79
N ALA A 243 9.40 -6.42 20.06
CA ALA A 243 10.40 -7.46 20.26
C ALA A 243 11.15 -7.36 21.60
N TYR A 244 11.46 -6.13 22.04
CA TYR A 244 12.18 -5.86 23.29
C TYR A 244 11.37 -6.22 24.53
N ASN A 245 10.05 -6.01 24.48
CA ASN A 245 9.15 -6.28 25.60
C ASN A 245 8.71 -7.76 25.71
N ILE A 246 9.12 -8.62 24.78
CA ILE A 246 8.82 -10.06 24.85
C ILE A 246 9.83 -10.74 25.79
N ASN A 247 9.31 -11.42 26.82
CA ASN A 247 10.10 -12.15 27.80
C ASN A 247 10.47 -13.57 27.29
N ASP A 248 11.23 -13.67 26.20
CA ASP A 248 11.62 -14.95 25.55
C ASP A 248 13.13 -15.26 25.59
N GLY A 249 13.88 -14.58 26.46
CA GLY A 249 15.35 -14.68 26.50
C GLY A 249 16.04 -13.94 25.35
N GLY A 250 15.38 -12.94 24.77
CA GLY A 250 15.90 -12.06 23.72
C GLY A 250 15.86 -12.68 22.32
N GLN A 251 15.09 -13.75 22.11
CA GLN A 251 14.97 -14.39 20.80
C GLN A 251 14.27 -13.46 19.79
N ALA A 252 13.15 -12.83 20.19
CA ALA A 252 12.45 -11.85 19.37
C ALA A 252 13.35 -10.68 18.97
N LEU A 253 14.17 -10.18 19.91
CA LEU A 253 15.08 -9.08 19.64
C LEU A 253 16.20 -9.48 18.68
N ARG A 254 16.79 -10.69 18.84
CA ARG A 254 17.77 -11.22 17.88
C ARG A 254 17.14 -11.38 16.49
N HIS A 255 15.90 -11.88 16.41
CA HIS A 255 15.19 -12.02 15.15
C HIS A 255 14.95 -10.66 14.47
N PHE A 256 14.51 -9.65 15.23
CA PHE A 256 14.35 -8.28 14.73
C PHE A 256 15.63 -7.76 14.08
N TYR A 257 16.77 -7.89 14.75
CA TYR A 257 18.06 -7.46 14.18
C TYR A 257 18.49 -8.29 12.98
N GLN A 258 18.19 -9.60 12.95
CA GLN A 258 18.47 -10.48 11.82
C GLN A 258 17.73 -10.04 10.55
N ILE A 259 16.48 -9.58 10.67
CA ILE A 259 15.66 -9.12 9.54
C ILE A 259 15.65 -7.61 9.35
N PHE A 260 16.39 -6.84 10.17
CA PHE A 260 16.33 -5.38 10.17
C PHE A 260 16.60 -4.78 8.78
N GLY A 261 17.62 -5.27 8.08
CA GLY A 261 17.94 -4.81 6.71
C GLY A 261 16.82 -5.09 5.69
N GLN A 262 16.01 -6.13 5.90
CA GLN A 262 14.84 -6.40 5.07
C GLN A 262 13.68 -5.46 5.43
N LEU A 263 13.49 -5.15 6.72
CA LEU A 263 12.46 -4.22 7.16
C LEU A 263 12.72 -2.79 6.70
N THR A 264 13.98 -2.35 6.68
CA THR A 264 14.36 -1.00 6.22
C THR A 264 14.20 -0.83 4.71
N SER A 265 14.31 -1.91 3.92
CA SER A 265 14.14 -1.89 2.46
C SER A 265 12.67 -1.95 2.02
N LEU A 266 11.72 -2.17 2.93
CA LEU A 266 10.30 -2.16 2.61
C LEU A 266 9.84 -0.78 2.12
N VAL A 267 8.90 -0.81 1.18
CA VAL A 267 8.28 0.38 0.56
C VAL A 267 6.75 0.29 0.70
N MET A 268 6.10 1.43 0.85
CA MET A 268 4.65 1.54 0.74
C MET A 268 4.21 1.18 -0.67
N TRP A 269 3.39 0.13 -0.78
CA TRP A 269 2.73 -0.27 -2.01
C TRP A 269 1.38 0.40 -2.14
N LYS A 270 0.55 0.25 -1.11
CA LYS A 270 -0.89 0.58 -1.15
C LYS A 270 -1.34 1.12 0.19
N MET A 271 -2.37 1.95 0.17
CA MET A 271 -3.03 2.42 1.38
C MET A 271 -4.55 2.44 1.20
N GLN A 272 -5.27 2.44 2.31
CA GLN A 272 -6.68 2.84 2.37
C GLN A 272 -6.99 3.46 3.72
N PHE A 273 -7.99 4.33 3.79
CA PHE A 273 -8.61 4.67 5.07
C PHE A 273 -9.28 3.44 5.68
N ILE A 274 -9.15 3.33 7.00
CA ILE A 274 -9.97 2.43 7.84
C ILE A 274 -11.10 3.27 8.47
N ASP A 275 -10.78 4.50 8.85
CA ASP A 275 -11.72 5.51 9.33
C ASP A 275 -11.16 6.92 9.07
N GLU A 276 -11.75 7.93 9.69
CA GLU A 276 -11.36 9.34 9.55
C GLU A 276 -10.02 9.72 10.22
N LYS A 277 -9.37 8.77 10.92
CA LYS A 277 -8.14 9.01 11.70
C LYS A 277 -7.02 8.03 11.38
N ARG A 278 -7.34 6.90 10.75
CA ARG A 278 -6.43 5.77 10.59
C ARG A 278 -6.36 5.26 9.16
N PHE A 279 -5.14 4.95 8.73
CA PHE A 279 -4.86 4.23 7.51
C PHE A 279 -4.52 2.76 7.78
N LEU A 280 -4.89 1.90 6.82
CA LEU A 280 -4.22 0.63 6.57
C LEU A 280 -3.20 0.87 5.47
N ILE A 281 -1.92 0.67 5.77
CA ILE A 281 -0.82 0.85 4.81
C ILE A 281 -0.14 -0.50 4.61
N LYS A 282 0.05 -0.89 3.36
CA LYS A 282 0.76 -2.12 3.00
C LYS A 282 2.19 -1.79 2.59
N PHE A 283 3.13 -2.33 3.35
CA PHE A 283 4.55 -2.31 3.05
C PHE A 283 4.96 -3.62 2.38
N GLY A 284 5.79 -3.55 1.35
CA GLY A 284 6.30 -4.71 0.62
C GLY A 284 7.70 -4.47 0.07
N ASN A 285 8.26 -5.46 -0.61
CA ASN A 285 9.53 -5.31 -1.32
C ASN A 285 9.38 -4.31 -2.49
N VAL A 286 10.45 -3.66 -2.95
CA VAL A 286 10.41 -2.78 -4.13
C VAL A 286 9.90 -3.48 -5.42
N ASP A 287 10.11 -4.78 -5.58
CA ASP A 287 9.62 -5.55 -6.74
C ASP A 287 8.09 -5.49 -6.88
N CYS A 288 7.44 -5.24 -5.76
CA CYS A 288 6.00 -5.21 -5.61
C CYS A 288 5.42 -3.94 -6.28
N VAL A 289 6.15 -2.82 -6.29
CA VAL A 289 5.69 -1.57 -6.95
C VAL A 289 6.14 -1.45 -8.42
N THR A 290 7.07 -2.29 -8.87
CA THR A 290 7.58 -2.26 -10.26
C THR A 290 6.81 -3.17 -11.23
N GLY A 291 5.77 -3.86 -10.76
CA GLY A 291 4.93 -4.74 -11.59
C GLY A 291 5.61 -5.99 -12.12
N ARG A 292 6.83 -6.31 -11.63
CA ARG A 292 7.62 -7.48 -12.08
C ARG A 292 7.04 -8.82 -11.62
N HIS A 293 6.10 -8.82 -10.68
CA HIS A 293 5.46 -10.03 -10.17
C HIS A 293 3.96 -9.86 -9.92
N ASN A 294 3.17 -10.82 -10.41
CA ASN A 294 1.70 -10.78 -10.41
C ASN A 294 1.04 -11.40 -9.17
N ASP A 295 1.77 -12.12 -8.30
CA ASP A 295 1.18 -12.80 -7.14
C ASP A 295 1.48 -12.07 -5.82
N SER A 296 0.61 -11.12 -5.47
CA SER A 296 0.72 -10.36 -4.21
C SER A 296 0.74 -11.25 -2.96
N ALA A 297 0.26 -12.50 -3.02
CA ALA A 297 0.29 -13.42 -1.88
C ALA A 297 1.68 -14.05 -1.67
N ALA A 298 2.53 -14.08 -2.71
CA ALA A 298 3.84 -14.72 -2.64
C ALA A 298 4.89 -13.84 -1.94
N HIS A 299 4.77 -12.52 -2.00
CA HIS A 299 5.74 -11.58 -1.45
C HIS A 299 5.57 -11.37 0.05
N THR A 300 6.68 -11.29 0.78
CA THR A 300 6.66 -10.81 2.17
C THR A 300 6.13 -9.37 2.18
N SER A 301 5.06 -9.15 2.93
CA SER A 301 4.45 -7.83 3.09
C SER A 301 3.92 -7.67 4.51
N PHE A 302 3.79 -6.41 4.92
CA PHE A 302 3.32 -6.02 6.23
C PHE A 302 2.14 -5.07 6.10
N PHE A 303 1.14 -5.26 6.94
CA PHE A 303 0.00 -4.39 7.12
C PHE A 303 0.22 -3.52 8.35
N VAL A 304 0.26 -2.22 8.16
CA VAL A 304 0.50 -1.23 9.21
C VAL A 304 -0.77 -0.42 9.41
N ILE A 305 -1.32 -0.44 10.63
CA ILE A 305 -2.39 0.47 11.02
C ILE A 305 -1.75 1.71 11.62
N TYR A 306 -1.97 2.86 10.99
CA TYR A 306 -1.34 4.13 11.34
C TYR A 306 -2.40 5.18 11.67
N ASP A 307 -2.35 5.75 12.87
CA ASP A 307 -3.13 6.93 13.27
C ASP A 307 -2.40 8.17 12.79
N PHE A 308 -2.93 8.83 11.77
CA PHE A 308 -2.25 9.97 11.16
C PHE A 308 -2.45 11.27 11.95
N LEU A 309 -3.51 11.37 12.76
CA LEU A 309 -3.71 12.53 13.63
C LEU A 309 -2.73 12.53 14.80
N LYS A 310 -2.45 11.35 15.37
CA LYS A 310 -1.46 11.19 16.44
C LYS A 310 -0.04 10.95 15.93
N THR A 311 0.10 10.63 14.65
CA THR A 311 1.34 10.15 14.03
C THR A 311 1.88 8.87 14.70
N GLU A 312 1.02 7.91 15.00
CA GLU A 312 1.37 6.71 15.75
C GLU A 312 1.09 5.43 14.95
N VAL A 313 2.03 4.48 15.00
CA VAL A 313 1.80 3.12 14.52
C VAL A 313 1.05 2.35 15.61
N ILE A 314 -0.18 1.93 15.31
CA ILE A 314 -1.04 1.20 16.24
C ILE A 314 -0.69 -0.29 16.24
N SER A 315 -0.52 -0.87 15.05
CA SER A 315 -0.24 -2.30 14.90
C SER A 315 0.47 -2.59 13.59
N VAL A 316 1.30 -3.64 13.59
CA VAL A 316 1.97 -4.17 12.41
C VAL A 316 1.75 -5.68 12.36
N TYR A 317 1.23 -6.15 11.23
CA TYR A 317 0.96 -7.56 10.96
C TYR A 317 1.73 -8.00 9.72
N ASP A 318 2.39 -9.15 9.74
CA ASP A 318 2.87 -9.76 8.50
C ASP A 318 1.71 -10.36 7.71
N ASN A 319 1.93 -10.65 6.43
CA ASN A 319 0.89 -11.15 5.54
C ASN A 319 0.46 -12.60 5.78
N ALA A 320 1.07 -13.32 6.72
CA ALA A 320 0.65 -14.63 7.21
C ALA A 320 0.02 -14.56 8.61
N SER A 321 -0.25 -13.36 9.15
CA SER A 321 -0.83 -13.17 10.48
C SER A 321 -2.26 -13.70 10.58
N GLU A 322 -2.45 -14.77 11.36
CA GLU A 322 -3.78 -15.30 11.70
C GLU A 322 -4.58 -14.31 12.56
N GLU A 323 -3.92 -13.55 13.42
CA GLU A 323 -4.54 -12.47 14.21
C GLU A 323 -5.21 -11.43 13.29
N PHE A 324 -4.49 -10.96 12.26
CA PHE A 324 -5.05 -10.01 11.31
C PHE A 324 -6.15 -10.62 10.43
N LEU A 325 -6.06 -11.92 10.12
CA LEU A 325 -7.16 -12.63 9.44
C LEU A 325 -8.43 -12.64 10.27
N GLU A 326 -8.35 -12.92 11.57
CA GLU A 326 -9.53 -12.92 12.43
C GLU A 326 -10.09 -11.50 12.64
N GLU A 327 -9.23 -10.48 12.73
CA GLU A 327 -9.67 -9.07 12.73
C GLU A 327 -10.39 -8.72 11.42
N PHE A 328 -9.85 -9.13 10.28
CA PHE A 328 -10.47 -8.93 8.97
C PHE A 328 -11.84 -9.63 8.88
N LYS A 329 -11.97 -10.86 9.37
CA LYS A 329 -13.24 -11.60 9.39
C LYS A 329 -14.29 -10.92 10.27
N ARG A 330 -13.85 -10.39 11.41
CA ARG A 330 -14.73 -9.71 12.38
C ARG A 330 -15.20 -8.34 11.89
N SER A 331 -14.34 -7.62 11.17
CA SER A 331 -14.52 -6.21 10.86
C SER A 331 -14.40 -5.90 9.36
N SER A 332 -14.79 -6.86 8.49
CA SER A 332 -14.58 -6.76 7.04
C SER A 332 -15.27 -5.54 6.41
N GLU A 333 -16.40 -5.11 6.99
CA GLU A 333 -17.17 -3.95 6.53
C GLU A 333 -16.36 -2.65 6.56
N ILE A 334 -15.42 -2.52 7.50
CA ILE A 334 -14.59 -1.32 7.64
C ILE A 334 -13.70 -1.14 6.40
N PHE A 335 -13.24 -2.25 5.80
CA PHE A 335 -12.36 -2.21 4.64
C PHE A 335 -13.11 -2.00 3.32
N GLN A 336 -14.39 -2.40 3.26
CA GLN A 336 -15.25 -2.32 2.09
C GLN A 336 -16.34 -1.25 2.27
N ARG A 337 -16.05 -0.26 3.12
CA ARG A 337 -17.05 0.73 3.54
C ARG A 337 -17.56 1.49 2.32
N VAL A 338 -18.88 1.64 2.30
CA VAL A 338 -19.63 2.11 1.16
C VAL A 338 -19.46 3.62 0.99
N ALA A 339 -19.43 4.09 -0.25
CA ALA A 339 -19.26 5.51 -0.55
C ALA A 339 -20.47 6.35 -0.13
N PHE A 340 -21.65 5.77 0.07
CA PHE A 340 -22.88 6.55 0.25
C PHE A 340 -23.57 6.25 1.58
N ASN A 341 -24.05 7.30 2.23
CA ASN A 341 -24.97 7.21 3.37
C ASN A 341 -26.40 6.97 2.86
N GLN A 342 -26.65 5.81 2.25
CA GLN A 342 -27.99 5.44 1.78
C GLN A 342 -28.66 4.45 2.74
N PRO A 343 -30.00 4.51 2.89
CA PRO A 343 -30.73 3.64 3.82
C PRO A 343 -30.83 2.16 3.36
N PHE A 344 -30.56 1.87 2.08
CA PHE A 344 -30.62 0.52 1.51
C PHE A 344 -29.23 0.11 1.00
N LEU A 345 -28.41 -0.47 1.88
CA LEU A 345 -27.08 -0.97 1.53
C LEU A 345 -27.16 -2.47 1.23
N TYR A 346 -27.19 -2.84 -0.05
CA TYR A 346 -27.06 -4.23 -0.49
C TYR A 346 -25.57 -4.61 -0.56
N ASN A 347 -24.91 -4.66 0.60
CA ASN A 347 -23.49 -4.99 0.71
C ASN A 347 -23.31 -6.23 1.58
N SER A 348 -22.86 -7.33 0.97
CA SER A 348 -22.54 -8.57 1.66
C SER A 348 -21.04 -8.68 1.88
N THR A 349 -20.63 -8.54 3.13
CA THR A 349 -19.26 -8.70 3.59
C THR A 349 -19.16 -9.90 4.53
N TYR A 350 -17.94 -10.32 4.86
CA TYR A 350 -17.70 -11.49 5.72
C TYR A 350 -18.12 -11.31 7.19
N SER A 351 -18.25 -10.06 7.63
CA SER A 351 -18.67 -9.71 9.00
C SER A 351 -20.17 -9.52 9.15
N ASN A 352 -20.87 -9.08 8.10
CA ASN A 352 -22.29 -8.75 8.16
C ASN A 352 -23.22 -9.78 7.48
N ASN A 353 -22.68 -10.75 6.73
CA ASN A 353 -23.47 -11.74 6.01
C ASN A 353 -22.96 -13.17 6.26
N VAL A 354 -23.84 -14.04 6.77
CA VAL A 354 -23.52 -15.43 7.13
C VAL A 354 -23.11 -16.26 5.90
N TYR A 355 -23.75 -16.04 4.75
CA TYR A 355 -23.43 -16.77 3.52
C TYR A 355 -22.09 -16.33 2.93
N ALA A 356 -21.80 -15.03 2.95
CA ALA A 356 -20.49 -14.50 2.55
C ALA A 356 -19.38 -15.08 3.45
N LYS A 357 -19.62 -15.12 4.77
CA LYS A 357 -18.72 -15.75 5.74
C LYS A 357 -18.49 -17.23 5.42
N GLU A 358 -19.55 -17.98 5.13
CA GLU A 358 -19.43 -19.40 4.77
C GLU A 358 -18.60 -19.61 3.48
N ILE A 359 -18.76 -18.74 2.48
CA ILE A 359 -17.95 -18.76 1.26
C ILE A 359 -16.46 -18.55 1.58
N LEU A 360 -16.14 -17.59 2.46
CA LEU A 360 -14.77 -17.35 2.90
C LEU A 360 -14.19 -18.56 3.66
N GLU A 361 -14.95 -19.16 4.58
CA GLU A 361 -14.50 -20.33 5.34
C GLU A 361 -14.24 -21.53 4.42
N LYS A 362 -15.11 -21.77 3.44
CA LYS A 362 -14.89 -22.80 2.41
C LYS A 362 -13.64 -22.51 1.58
N HIS A 363 -13.41 -21.24 1.24
CA HIS A 363 -12.22 -20.84 0.48
C HIS A 363 -10.93 -21.06 1.29
N LEU A 364 -10.93 -20.65 2.57
CA LEU A 364 -9.83 -20.89 3.51
C LEU A 364 -9.54 -22.38 3.65
N HIS A 365 -10.57 -23.20 3.88
CA HIS A 365 -10.45 -24.65 3.97
C HIS A 365 -9.86 -25.25 2.69
N ALA A 366 -10.37 -24.85 1.53
CA ALA A 366 -9.88 -25.33 0.24
C ALA A 366 -8.38 -25.00 0.03
N ILE A 367 -7.92 -23.80 0.39
CA ILE A 367 -6.51 -23.43 0.26
C ILE A 367 -5.64 -24.20 1.27
N ARG A 368 -6.11 -24.36 2.51
CA ARG A 368 -5.38 -25.10 3.57
C ARG A 368 -5.08 -26.53 3.14
N HIS A 369 -6.03 -27.19 2.48
CA HIS A 369 -5.91 -28.60 2.06
C HIS A 369 -5.46 -28.78 0.60
N ALA A 370 -5.13 -27.70 -0.12
CA ALA A 370 -4.61 -27.80 -1.48
C ALA A 370 -3.15 -28.28 -1.52
N ARG A 371 -2.72 -28.83 -2.66
CA ARG A 371 -1.31 -29.15 -2.93
C ARG A 371 -0.49 -27.84 -2.90
N ASN A 372 0.58 -27.82 -2.09
CA ASN A 372 1.37 -26.61 -1.76
C ASN A 372 0.58 -25.52 -1.02
N GLY A 373 -0.53 -25.89 -0.39
CA GLY A 373 -1.31 -25.04 0.49
C GLY A 373 -0.74 -24.98 1.92
N GLY A 374 -1.61 -24.63 2.86
CA GLY A 374 -1.31 -24.59 4.29
C GLY A 374 -1.93 -23.39 4.99
N PRO A 375 -1.91 -23.33 6.33
CA PRO A 375 -2.49 -22.23 7.09
C PRO A 375 -1.98 -20.86 6.66
N SER A 376 -0.65 -20.69 6.61
CA SER A 376 -0.02 -19.42 6.20
C SER A 376 -0.36 -19.04 4.76
N GLN A 377 -0.46 -20.00 3.85
CA GLN A 377 -0.81 -19.73 2.45
C GLN A 377 -2.28 -19.32 2.30
N ALA A 378 -3.17 -19.89 3.11
CA ALA A 378 -4.58 -19.49 3.15
C ALA A 378 -4.74 -18.05 3.64
N VAL A 379 -4.04 -17.69 4.72
CA VAL A 379 -4.01 -16.31 5.26
C VAL A 379 -3.49 -15.33 4.20
N LYS A 380 -2.31 -15.63 3.61
CA LYS A 380 -1.69 -14.80 2.57
C LYS A 380 -2.62 -14.54 1.39
N ARG A 381 -3.32 -15.56 0.90
CA ARG A 381 -4.23 -15.42 -0.25
C ARG A 381 -5.48 -14.60 0.05
N VAL A 382 -6.07 -14.77 1.24
CA VAL A 382 -7.26 -14.00 1.63
C VAL A 382 -6.90 -12.52 1.81
N LEU A 383 -5.81 -12.23 2.52
CA LEU A 383 -5.38 -10.86 2.82
C LEU A 383 -4.66 -10.19 1.65
N ALA A 384 -4.25 -10.93 0.61
CA ALA A 384 -3.56 -10.36 -0.55
C ALA A 384 -4.33 -9.22 -1.23
N SER A 385 -5.66 -9.27 -1.17
CA SER A 385 -6.55 -8.25 -1.74
C SER A 385 -6.56 -6.92 -0.99
N LEU A 386 -6.14 -6.91 0.28
CA LEU A 386 -6.03 -5.69 1.05
C LEU A 386 -4.74 -4.94 0.72
N PRO A 387 -4.75 -3.60 0.79
CA PRO A 387 -5.92 -2.70 0.81
C PRO A 387 -6.84 -2.80 -0.42
N TYR A 388 -8.13 -2.59 -0.25
CA TYR A 388 -9.09 -2.41 -1.34
C TYR A 388 -8.95 -1.01 -1.96
N SER A 389 -9.21 -0.92 -3.26
CA SER A 389 -9.38 0.37 -3.92
C SER A 389 -10.80 0.91 -3.62
N PRO A 390 -10.97 2.23 -3.48
CA PRO A 390 -12.27 2.82 -3.15
C PRO A 390 -13.30 2.55 -4.26
N GLN A 391 -14.58 2.43 -3.89
CA GLN A 391 -15.72 2.33 -4.82
C GLN A 391 -15.66 1.15 -5.80
N THR A 392 -14.95 0.08 -5.45
CA THR A 392 -14.81 -1.12 -6.30
C THR A 392 -15.89 -2.18 -6.06
N CYS A 393 -16.78 -2.00 -5.07
CA CYS A 393 -17.84 -2.96 -4.77
C CYS A 393 -19.20 -2.43 -5.24
N SER A 394 -19.95 -3.26 -5.96
CA SER A 394 -21.31 -2.97 -6.40
C SER A 394 -22.30 -3.11 -5.25
N GLU A 395 -23.14 -2.09 -5.07
CA GLU A 395 -24.24 -2.07 -4.09
C GLU A 395 -25.57 -2.55 -4.69
N SER A 396 -25.52 -3.40 -5.72
CA SER A 396 -26.73 -3.91 -6.37
C SER A 396 -27.32 -5.09 -5.60
N PRO A 397 -28.67 -5.17 -5.44
CA PRO A 397 -29.32 -6.30 -4.77
C PRO A 397 -29.04 -7.65 -5.45
N TYR A 398 -28.60 -7.65 -6.70
CA TYR A 398 -28.19 -8.87 -7.40
C TYR A 398 -26.96 -9.54 -6.79
N PHE A 399 -26.09 -8.79 -6.12
CA PHE A 399 -24.89 -9.30 -5.47
C PHE A 399 -25.05 -9.48 -3.95
N ASP A 400 -26.25 -9.26 -3.41
CA ASP A 400 -26.52 -9.53 -2.00
C ASP A 400 -26.67 -11.04 -1.78
N HIS A 401 -25.75 -11.62 -1.01
CA HIS A 401 -25.76 -13.04 -0.70
C HIS A 401 -26.96 -13.47 0.16
N SER A 402 -27.63 -12.54 0.84
CA SER A 402 -28.90 -12.80 1.54
C SER A 402 -30.09 -12.96 0.59
N LEU A 403 -30.01 -12.35 -0.60
CA LEU A 403 -31.10 -12.39 -1.59
C LEU A 403 -30.88 -13.52 -2.60
N PHE A 404 -29.66 -13.65 -3.12
CA PHE A 404 -29.33 -14.60 -4.18
C PHE A 404 -28.16 -15.52 -3.83
N ALA A 405 -28.24 -16.75 -4.32
CA ALA A 405 -27.13 -17.66 -4.45
C ALA A 405 -26.65 -17.69 -5.90
N TYR A 406 -25.36 -17.45 -6.10
CA TYR A 406 -24.67 -17.50 -7.39
C TYR A 406 -23.23 -18.02 -7.19
N ASP A 407 -22.53 -18.32 -8.28
CA ASP A 407 -21.14 -18.80 -8.22
C ASP A 407 -20.16 -17.62 -8.27
N ASP A 408 -19.51 -17.33 -7.13
CA ASP A 408 -18.50 -16.27 -6.99
C ASP A 408 -17.24 -16.46 -7.86
N LYS A 409 -17.03 -17.66 -8.41
CA LYS A 409 -15.94 -17.91 -9.37
C LYS A 409 -16.23 -17.29 -10.72
N ILE A 410 -17.52 -17.16 -11.08
CA ILE A 410 -17.97 -16.66 -12.38
C ILE A 410 -18.23 -15.16 -12.31
N ILE A 411 -18.85 -14.68 -11.23
CA ILE A 411 -19.23 -13.26 -11.05
C ILE A 411 -18.97 -12.82 -9.61
N SER A 412 -18.85 -11.52 -9.35
CA SER A 412 -18.60 -11.01 -7.99
C SER A 412 -19.13 -9.58 -7.87
N ALA A 413 -19.45 -9.15 -6.65
CA ALA A 413 -19.80 -7.77 -6.37
C ALA A 413 -18.64 -6.79 -6.67
N PHE A 414 -17.40 -7.27 -6.58
CA PHE A 414 -16.23 -6.48 -6.91
C PHE A 414 -16.10 -6.28 -8.42
N ASP A 415 -15.74 -5.06 -8.82
CA ASP A 415 -15.43 -4.67 -10.19
C ASP A 415 -14.08 -5.23 -10.66
N ARG A 416 -14.00 -6.56 -10.69
CA ARG A 416 -12.84 -7.31 -11.13
C ARG A 416 -13.28 -8.37 -12.13
N PRO A 417 -12.77 -8.34 -13.37
CA PRO A 417 -13.07 -9.36 -14.36
C PRO A 417 -12.73 -10.77 -13.86
N ARG A 418 -13.68 -11.70 -13.98
CA ARG A 418 -13.52 -13.10 -13.56
C ARG A 418 -13.33 -14.01 -14.79
N PRO A 419 -12.47 -15.04 -14.70
CA PRO A 419 -12.29 -15.98 -15.79
C PRO A 419 -13.61 -16.72 -16.06
N CYS A 420 -14.06 -16.67 -17.31
CA CYS A 420 -15.37 -17.13 -17.71
C CYS A 420 -15.22 -18.32 -18.67
N GLN A 421 -15.37 -19.55 -18.17
CA GLN A 421 -15.40 -20.75 -19.00
C GLN A 421 -16.82 -21.03 -19.50
N GLU A 422 -17.82 -20.89 -18.62
CA GLU A 422 -19.22 -20.98 -18.97
C GLU A 422 -19.77 -19.60 -19.31
N ASN A 423 -20.45 -19.43 -20.46
CA ASN A 423 -21.01 -18.13 -20.88
C ASN A 423 -22.28 -17.72 -20.08
N ILE A 424 -22.49 -18.23 -18.86
CA ILE A 424 -23.74 -18.07 -18.10
C ILE A 424 -23.46 -17.89 -16.60
N ALA A 425 -24.11 -16.91 -15.97
CA ALA A 425 -24.27 -16.86 -14.51
C ALA A 425 -25.72 -17.14 -14.13
N LYS A 426 -25.94 -18.01 -13.14
CA LYS A 426 -27.27 -18.40 -12.65
C LYS A 426 -27.49 -17.81 -11.26
N PHE A 427 -28.71 -17.32 -11.02
CA PHE A 427 -29.13 -16.76 -9.74
C PHE A 427 -30.31 -17.56 -9.20
N TYR A 428 -30.13 -18.07 -7.99
CA TYR A 428 -31.13 -18.80 -7.24
C TYR A 428 -31.58 -17.96 -6.05
N SER A 429 -32.87 -17.99 -5.70
CA SER A 429 -33.33 -17.33 -4.49
C SER A 429 -32.69 -18.00 -3.28
N ARG A 430 -32.10 -17.19 -2.39
CA ARG A 430 -31.57 -17.71 -1.14
C ARG A 430 -32.68 -18.25 -0.22
N GLN A 431 -33.85 -17.61 -0.25
CA GLN A 431 -34.99 -17.98 0.58
C GLN A 431 -35.64 -19.30 0.15
N THR A 432 -35.86 -19.52 -1.15
CA THR A 432 -36.59 -20.71 -1.64
C THR A 432 -35.69 -21.77 -2.28
N GLY A 433 -34.44 -21.44 -2.61
CA GLY A 433 -33.54 -22.31 -3.39
C GLY A 433 -33.91 -22.42 -4.87
N GLU A 434 -35.01 -21.82 -5.31
CA GLU A 434 -35.48 -21.90 -6.69
C GLU A 434 -34.61 -21.07 -7.63
N PHE A 435 -34.44 -21.57 -8.85
CA PHE A 435 -33.87 -20.79 -9.95
C PHE A 435 -34.74 -19.56 -10.24
N LYS A 436 -34.15 -18.36 -10.26
CA LYS A 436 -34.86 -17.10 -10.56
C LYS A 436 -34.55 -16.58 -11.95
N PHE A 437 -33.28 -16.46 -12.30
CA PHE A 437 -32.87 -16.02 -13.63
C PHE A 437 -31.41 -16.39 -13.93
N LYS A 438 -31.01 -16.18 -15.18
CA LYS A 438 -29.62 -16.32 -15.62
C LYS A 438 -29.22 -15.14 -16.50
N ILE A 439 -27.94 -14.80 -16.47
CA ILE A 439 -27.33 -13.81 -17.35
C ILE A 439 -26.46 -14.59 -18.33
N ILE A 440 -26.67 -14.41 -19.63
CA ILE A 440 -25.89 -15.06 -20.69
C ILE A 440 -24.91 -14.02 -21.22
N PHE A 441 -23.61 -14.24 -21.04
CA PHE A 441 -22.60 -13.26 -21.41
C PHE A 441 -22.33 -13.21 -22.93
N GLY A 442 -22.70 -14.26 -23.68
CA GLY A 442 -22.53 -14.28 -25.13
C GLY A 442 -22.93 -15.60 -25.73
N LEU A 443 -23.13 -15.63 -27.05
CA LEU A 443 -23.46 -16.85 -27.78
C LEU A 443 -22.32 -17.89 -27.64
N PRO A 444 -22.64 -19.19 -27.54
CA PRO A 444 -21.62 -20.23 -27.47
C PRO A 444 -20.86 -20.31 -28.78
N ASP A 445 -19.67 -19.72 -28.80
CA ASP A 445 -18.77 -19.84 -29.95
C ASP A 445 -18.08 -21.21 -29.93
N LYS A 446 -18.56 -22.13 -30.77
CA LYS A 446 -18.05 -23.51 -30.87
C LYS A 446 -16.63 -23.59 -31.45
N SER A 447 -16.10 -22.49 -31.97
CA SER A 447 -14.86 -22.48 -32.75
C SER A 447 -13.58 -22.25 -31.93
N ASN A 448 -13.67 -21.77 -30.68
CA ASN A 448 -12.48 -21.29 -29.94
C ASN A 448 -12.50 -21.58 -28.44
N ASN A 449 -12.46 -22.87 -28.06
CA ASN A 449 -12.39 -23.32 -26.66
C ASN A 449 -11.03 -23.06 -25.97
N ARG A 450 -10.04 -22.47 -26.65
CA ARG A 450 -8.67 -22.31 -26.11
C ARG A 450 -8.34 -20.89 -25.63
N THR A 451 -9.13 -19.87 -25.97
CA THR A 451 -8.84 -18.48 -25.56
C THR A 451 -9.42 -18.18 -24.18
N LYS A 452 -8.59 -17.64 -23.28
CA LYS A 452 -9.05 -17.19 -21.96
C LYS A 452 -9.97 -15.98 -22.12
N ARG A 453 -11.18 -16.08 -21.57
CA ARG A 453 -12.17 -15.01 -21.53
C ARG A 453 -12.36 -14.55 -20.09
N TYR A 454 -12.60 -13.26 -19.91
CA TYR A 454 -12.94 -12.67 -18.63
C TYR A 454 -14.24 -11.88 -18.76
N VAL A 455 -15.04 -11.87 -17.69
CA VAL A 455 -16.29 -11.12 -17.65
C VAL A 455 -16.35 -10.27 -16.39
N ALA A 456 -16.78 -9.02 -16.53
CA ALA A 456 -17.21 -8.15 -15.44
C ALA A 456 -18.72 -7.89 -15.57
N LEU A 457 -19.40 -7.78 -14.43
CA LEU A 457 -20.81 -7.43 -14.37
C LEU A 457 -20.99 -6.09 -13.67
N ILE A 458 -21.61 -5.15 -14.37
CA ILE A 458 -21.97 -3.85 -13.85
C ILE A 458 -23.48 -3.84 -13.70
N ALA A 459 -23.95 -4.14 -12.50
CA ALA A 459 -25.37 -4.17 -12.19
C ALA A 459 -25.84 -2.80 -11.73
N HIS A 460 -26.98 -2.35 -12.27
CA HIS A 460 -27.60 -1.12 -11.79
C HIS A 460 -28.08 -1.31 -10.34
N PRO A 461 -27.94 -0.29 -9.46
CA PRO A 461 -28.34 -0.41 -8.05
C PRO A 461 -29.86 -0.62 -7.87
N ASN A 462 -30.70 0.07 -8.64
CA ASN A 462 -32.16 0.03 -8.46
C ASN A 462 -32.98 -0.56 -9.63
N PHE A 463 -32.55 -0.36 -10.88
CA PHE A 463 -33.28 -0.85 -12.05
C PHE A 463 -32.87 -2.27 -12.42
N PRO A 464 -33.79 -3.06 -13.03
CA PRO A 464 -33.50 -4.42 -13.48
C PRO A 464 -32.70 -4.42 -14.78
N PHE A 465 -31.49 -3.87 -14.69
CA PHE A 465 -30.56 -3.62 -15.78
C PHE A 465 -29.15 -4.02 -15.36
N ILE A 466 -28.48 -4.81 -16.19
CA ILE A 466 -27.11 -5.28 -15.96
C ILE A 466 -26.34 -5.14 -17.26
N ILE A 467 -25.11 -4.66 -17.17
CA ILE A 467 -24.16 -4.65 -18.28
C ILE A 467 -23.15 -5.76 -18.03
N SER A 468 -22.92 -6.63 -19.01
CA SER A 468 -21.80 -7.56 -18.97
C SER A 468 -20.72 -7.09 -19.93
N VAL A 469 -19.49 -6.97 -19.44
CA VAL A 469 -18.32 -6.57 -20.23
C VAL A 469 -17.41 -7.79 -20.38
N GLN A 470 -17.18 -8.23 -21.62
CA GLN A 470 -16.35 -9.39 -21.92
C GLN A 470 -15.00 -8.96 -22.49
N TYR A 471 -13.94 -9.49 -21.89
CA TYR A 471 -12.57 -9.32 -22.35
C TYR A 471 -12.05 -10.65 -22.88
N THR A 472 -11.73 -10.69 -24.16
CA THR A 472 -11.04 -11.82 -24.79
C THR A 472 -9.70 -11.33 -25.32
N VAL A 473 -8.64 -12.08 -25.01
CA VAL A 473 -7.27 -11.71 -25.43
C VAL A 473 -7.22 -11.53 -26.95
N LEU A 474 -6.67 -10.39 -27.40
CA LEU A 474 -6.55 -9.99 -28.82
C LEU A 474 -7.89 -9.83 -29.57
N GLN A 475 -8.99 -9.67 -28.85
CA GLN A 475 -10.30 -9.39 -29.45
C GLN A 475 -10.90 -8.08 -28.88
N PRO A 476 -11.78 -7.41 -29.64
CA PRO A 476 -12.49 -6.25 -29.13
C PRO A 476 -13.33 -6.63 -27.90
N THR A 477 -13.46 -5.67 -26.98
CA THR A 477 -14.33 -5.82 -25.81
C THR A 477 -15.78 -5.92 -26.28
N ILE A 478 -16.50 -6.94 -25.82
CA ILE A 478 -17.93 -7.12 -26.12
C ILE A 478 -18.74 -6.64 -24.92
N ILE A 479 -19.71 -5.75 -25.17
CA ILE A 479 -20.60 -5.22 -24.15
C ILE A 479 -22.02 -5.69 -24.46
N ASN A 480 -22.65 -6.36 -23.51
CA ASN A 480 -24.05 -6.76 -23.62
C ASN A 480 -24.89 -6.06 -22.57
N LEU A 481 -26.07 -5.59 -22.99
CA LEU A 481 -27.05 -4.93 -22.16
C LEU A 481 -28.16 -5.93 -21.82
N HIS A 482 -28.31 -6.25 -20.54
CA HIS A 482 -29.32 -7.17 -20.03
C HIS A 482 -30.43 -6.37 -19.39
N VAL A 483 -31.64 -6.50 -19.93
CA VAL A 483 -32.86 -5.92 -19.36
C VAL A 483 -33.83 -7.03 -19.02
N ARG A 484 -34.59 -6.86 -17.94
CA ARG A 484 -35.73 -7.75 -17.68
C ARG A 484 -36.70 -7.65 -18.85
N SER A 485 -36.97 -8.77 -19.53
CA SER A 485 -38.05 -8.84 -20.52
C SER A 485 -39.35 -8.43 -19.82
N SER A 486 -40.07 -7.46 -20.38
CA SER A 486 -41.48 -7.28 -20.05
C SER A 486 -42.17 -8.61 -20.30
N LEU A 487 -42.94 -9.08 -19.31
CA LEU A 487 -43.86 -10.20 -19.48
C LEU A 487 -44.97 -9.82 -20.45
#